data_AF-A0A954U315-F1
#
_entry.id   AF-A0A954U315-F1
#
_cell.length_a   1.000
_cell.length_b   1.000
_cell.length_c   1.000
_cell.angle_alpha   90.00
_cell.angle_beta   90.00
_cell.angle_gamma   90.00
#
_symmetry.space_group_name_H-M   'P 1'
#
loop_
_entity.id
_entity.type
_entity.pdbx_description
1 polymer ?
#
loop_
_entity_poly.entity_id
_entity_poly.type
_entity_poly.pdbx_seq_one_letter_code
_entity_poly.pdbx_strand_id
1 'polypeptide(L)'
;MGLAILGIIVVVFFILAYLAARTWVVWHVVILSFLFLFSLVFMMFAAATLKVQDRWRGQYTKLTQEVEDEEDRNDKLTNGSILDEELGLKQLRAEATRAASDRGRVWRNLRLADVGENQLVFNTASWGDAGCATAAGGGEEDAFEEEAPAEDAAAGDGNAAAPPAPISLGLEPNAVVFAFKEAPMRVLPEPIQAALDSAELLEKDTQGFCKVPVFYMGEFKVVGDPNANPAALTLAATMPLSDSQIAQLDDANSTWVLYEIMPVDSHEVFAGATPEQVGALLALGAADPASVQQSLQEYVRDQQQANDNDPPERKWMEIEFTQAHSEEVDV
;
A
#
# COMPACT_ATOMS: atom_id res chain seq x y z
N MET A 1 41.17 32.11 28.89
CA MET A 1 41.78 33.42 29.21
C MET A 1 41.05 34.20 30.31
N GLY A 2 39.71 34.21 30.35
CA GLY A 2 38.95 34.99 31.35
C GLY A 2 39.29 34.72 32.82
N LEU A 3 39.45 33.45 33.22
CA LEU A 3 39.77 33.07 34.62
C LEU A 3 41.14 33.59 35.09
N ALA A 4 42.13 33.65 34.20
CA ALA A 4 43.47 34.16 34.54
C ALA A 4 43.45 35.67 34.79
N ILE A 5 42.72 36.42 33.97
CA ILE A 5 42.55 37.87 34.13
C ILE A 5 41.80 38.18 35.43
N LEU A 6 40.75 37.41 35.72
CA LEU A 6 39.93 37.53 36.92
C LEU A 6 40.75 37.24 38.19
N GLY A 7 41.62 36.23 38.15
CA GLY A 7 42.57 35.93 39.22
C GLY A 7 43.57 37.07 39.48
N ILE A 8 44.12 37.68 38.41
CA ILE A 8 45.03 38.83 38.54
C ILE A 8 44.30 40.03 39.16
N ILE A 9 43.07 40.32 38.74
CA ILE A 9 42.27 41.42 39.29
C ILE A 9 42.01 41.22 40.79
N VAL A 10 41.69 40.00 41.23
CA VAL A 10 41.50 39.68 42.65
C VAL A 10 42.76 39.95 43.46
N VAL A 11 43.93 39.49 42.96
CA VAL A 11 45.21 39.71 43.64
C VAL A 11 45.54 41.20 43.75
N VAL A 12 45.38 41.96 42.65
CA VAL A 12 45.61 43.41 42.63
C VAL A 12 44.67 44.13 43.60
N PHE A 13 43.40 43.73 43.65
CA PHE A 13 42.42 44.32 44.58
C PHE A 13 42.83 44.14 46.04
N PHE A 14 43.26 42.95 46.46
CA PHE A 14 43.70 42.71 47.84
C PHE A 14 44.99 43.48 48.19
N ILE A 15 45.91 43.66 47.24
CA ILE A 15 47.10 44.51 47.44
C ILE A 15 46.67 45.97 47.68
N LEU A 16 45.76 46.51 46.86
CA LEU A 16 45.25 47.86 47.01
C LEU A 16 44.45 48.03 48.32
N ALA A 17 43.63 47.06 48.69
CA ALA A 17 42.88 47.04 49.94
C ALA A 17 43.81 47.05 51.18
N TYR A 18 44.90 46.29 51.13
CA TYR A 18 45.92 46.27 52.19
C TYR A 18 46.61 47.63 52.33
N LEU A 19 46.99 48.26 51.22
CA LEU A 19 47.60 49.60 51.23
C LEU A 19 46.62 50.67 51.75
N ALA A 20 45.34 50.56 51.41
CA ALA A 20 44.29 51.48 51.86
C ALA A 20 43.93 51.32 53.35
N ALA A 21 44.09 50.14 53.93
CA ALA A 21 43.81 49.90 55.35
C ALA A 21 44.68 50.75 56.30
N ARG A 22 45.80 51.29 55.82
CA ARG A 22 46.66 52.19 56.59
C ARG A 22 46.13 53.63 56.65
N THR A 23 45.35 54.05 55.66
CA THR A 23 44.85 55.43 55.54
C THR A 23 43.37 55.56 55.89
N TRP A 24 42.58 54.48 55.75
CA TRP A 24 41.14 54.49 55.97
C TRP A 24 40.72 53.72 57.22
N VAL A 25 39.54 54.07 57.77
CA VAL A 25 38.94 53.32 58.89
C VAL A 25 38.64 51.89 58.45
N VAL A 26 39.15 50.92 59.21
CA VAL A 26 39.12 49.47 58.91
C VAL A 26 37.75 48.98 58.41
N TRP A 27 36.65 49.51 58.98
CA TRP A 27 35.28 49.12 58.60
C TRP A 27 34.94 49.34 57.12
N HIS A 28 35.39 50.44 56.51
CA HIS A 28 35.12 50.73 55.10
C HIS A 28 35.83 49.72 54.18
N VAL A 29 37.03 49.29 54.56
CA VAL A 29 37.82 48.30 53.80
C VAL A 29 37.15 46.93 53.83
N VAL A 30 36.57 46.55 54.97
CA VAL A 30 35.80 45.30 55.10
C VAL A 30 34.56 45.32 54.20
N ILE A 31 33.77 46.40 54.24
CA ILE A 31 32.57 46.52 53.39
C ILE A 31 32.93 46.46 51.91
N LEU A 32 33.93 47.22 51.47
CA LEU A 32 34.40 47.20 50.08
C LEU A 32 34.85 45.81 49.63
N SER A 33 35.53 45.06 50.51
CA SER A 33 35.97 43.70 50.23
C SER A 33 34.79 42.75 50.03
N PHE A 34 33.75 42.85 50.88
CA PHE A 34 32.51 42.08 50.69
C PHE A 34 31.79 42.47 49.41
N LEU A 35 31.65 43.76 49.11
CA LEU A 35 31.01 44.25 47.89
C LEU A 35 31.70 43.71 46.63
N PHE A 36 33.04 43.71 46.63
CA PHE A 36 33.85 43.13 45.56
C PHE A 36 33.61 41.63 45.40
N LEU A 37 33.64 40.86 46.50
CA LEU A 37 33.36 39.43 46.47
C LEU A 37 31.94 39.12 45.96
N PHE A 38 30.93 39.86 46.43
CA PHE A 38 29.55 39.71 45.95
C PHE A 38 29.44 40.02 44.46
N SER A 39 30.09 41.08 43.97
CA SER A 39 30.12 41.40 42.54
C SER A 39 30.72 40.27 41.71
N LEU A 40 31.77 39.59 42.19
CA LEU A 40 32.36 38.44 41.50
C LEU A 40 31.43 37.24 41.45
N VAL A 41 30.75 36.95 42.57
CA VAL A 41 29.75 35.88 42.63
C VAL A 41 28.59 36.16 41.67
N PHE A 42 28.06 37.39 41.65
CA PHE A 42 27.04 37.81 40.70
C PHE A 42 27.51 37.69 39.25
N MET A 43 28.76 38.05 38.95
CA MET A 43 29.32 37.91 37.61
C MET A 43 29.42 36.43 37.19
N MET A 44 29.80 35.53 38.10
CA MET A 44 29.79 34.08 37.81
C MET A 44 28.38 33.55 37.56
N PHE A 45 27.39 33.98 38.34
CA PHE A 45 25.99 33.61 38.09
C PHE A 45 25.48 34.14 36.75
N ALA A 46 25.78 35.40 36.41
CA ALA A 46 25.41 35.97 35.11
C ALA A 46 26.08 35.23 33.94
N ALA A 47 27.34 34.82 34.09
CA ALA A 47 28.02 34.02 33.08
C ALA A 47 27.40 32.61 32.95
N ALA A 48 27.02 32.00 34.08
CA ALA A 48 26.36 30.70 34.09
C ALA A 48 24.97 30.76 33.42
N THR A 49 24.17 31.78 33.71
CA THR A 49 22.85 31.95 33.07
C THR A 49 22.97 32.19 31.58
N LEU A 50 23.92 33.01 31.11
CA LEU A 50 24.18 33.20 29.69
C LEU A 50 24.59 31.89 29.00
N LYS A 51 25.42 31.06 29.63
CA LYS A 51 25.83 29.76 29.08
C LYS A 51 24.65 28.78 28.99
N VAL A 52 23.76 28.79 29.98
CA VAL A 52 22.53 28.01 29.93
C VAL A 52 21.65 28.52 28.79
N GLN A 53 21.41 29.83 28.70
CA GLN A 53 20.60 30.41 27.64
C GLN A 53 21.14 30.11 26.23
N ASP A 54 22.46 30.16 26.05
CA ASP A 54 23.12 29.82 24.78
C ASP A 54 22.89 28.35 24.39
N ARG A 55 23.04 27.42 25.35
CA ARG A 55 22.73 26.00 25.12
C ARG A 55 21.27 25.77 24.75
N TRP A 56 20.35 26.43 25.44
CA TRP A 56 18.92 26.30 25.18
C TRP A 56 18.53 26.87 23.83
N ARG A 57 19.13 28.00 23.42
CA ARG A 57 18.95 28.54 22.07
C ARG A 57 19.47 27.59 21.00
N GLY A 58 20.66 27.02 21.20
CA GLY A 58 21.22 26.03 20.27
C GLY A 58 20.33 24.79 20.13
N GLN A 59 19.78 24.28 21.24
CA GLN A 59 18.83 23.17 21.20
C GLN A 59 17.52 23.55 20.51
N TYR A 60 16.98 24.73 20.81
CA TYR A 60 15.77 25.23 20.18
C TYR A 60 15.91 25.32 18.67
N THR A 61 16.96 25.96 18.16
CA THR A 61 17.20 26.07 16.71
C THR A 61 17.35 24.69 16.06
N LYS A 62 18.04 23.76 16.72
CA LYS A 62 18.19 22.39 16.20
C LYS A 62 16.85 21.65 16.11
N LEU A 63 16.05 21.71 17.17
CA LEU A 63 14.73 21.09 17.22
C LEU A 63 13.76 21.73 16.22
N THR A 64 13.81 23.05 16.04
CA THR A 64 13.00 23.74 15.02
C THR A 64 13.36 23.27 13.63
N GLN A 65 14.66 23.15 13.32
CA GLN A 65 15.10 22.65 12.03
C GLN A 65 14.69 21.20 11.79
N GLU A 66 14.79 20.34 12.82
CA GLU A 66 14.37 18.93 12.73
C GLU A 66 12.85 18.80 12.51
N VAL A 67 12.03 19.70 13.09
CA VAL A 67 10.60 19.76 12.81
C VAL A 67 10.31 20.21 11.38
N GLU A 68 10.98 21.27 10.90
CA GLU A 68 10.84 21.74 9.51
C GLU A 68 11.24 20.65 8.51
N ASP A 69 12.35 19.93 8.75
CA ASP A 69 12.82 18.84 7.88
C ASP A 69 11.82 17.67 7.84
N GLU A 70 11.21 17.30 8.97
CA GLU A 70 10.20 16.23 9.02
C GLU A 70 8.85 16.65 8.44
N GLU A 71 8.45 17.92 8.59
CA GLU A 71 7.27 18.48 7.93
C GLU A 71 7.44 18.45 6.40
N ASP A 72 8.59 18.90 5.89
CA ASP A 72 8.92 18.84 4.46
C ASP A 72 8.92 17.39 3.94
N ARG A 73 9.47 16.46 4.73
CA ARG A 73 9.46 15.03 4.39
C ARG A 73 8.05 14.47 4.33
N ASN A 74 7.19 14.81 5.29
CA ASN A 74 5.82 14.34 5.33
C ASN A 74 4.99 14.93 4.18
N ASP A 75 5.20 16.20 3.85
CA ASP A 75 4.58 16.85 2.70
C ASP A 75 5.05 16.22 1.39
N LYS A 76 6.34 15.90 1.25
CA LYS A 76 6.87 15.17 0.10
C LYS A 76 6.24 13.78 -0.04
N LEU A 77 6.11 13.02 1.05
CA LEU A 77 5.45 11.71 1.03
C LEU A 77 3.96 11.81 0.71
N THR A 78 3.28 12.83 1.21
CA THR A 78 1.83 12.96 1.09
C THR A 78 1.42 13.49 -0.29
N ASN A 79 2.12 14.52 -0.78
CA ASN A 79 1.74 15.27 -1.99
C ASN A 79 2.64 14.96 -3.20
N GLY A 80 3.80 14.34 -3.00
CA GLY A 80 4.78 14.04 -4.05
C GLY A 80 5.72 15.21 -4.31
N SER A 81 6.74 14.99 -5.14
CA SER A 81 7.69 16.01 -5.59
C SER A 81 7.66 16.12 -7.10
N ILE A 82 7.30 17.30 -7.62
CA ILE A 82 7.28 17.57 -9.07
C ILE A 82 8.70 17.53 -9.66
N LEU A 83 9.71 17.83 -8.84
CA LEU A 83 11.12 17.90 -9.27
C LEU A 83 11.77 16.52 -9.39
N ASP A 84 11.36 15.57 -8.55
CA ASP A 84 11.95 14.23 -8.48
C ASP A 84 11.10 13.17 -9.22
N GLU A 85 10.01 13.57 -9.87
CA GLU A 85 9.00 12.67 -10.48
C GLU A 85 8.43 11.62 -9.51
N GLU A 86 8.53 11.87 -8.20
CA GLU A 86 8.00 10.98 -7.18
C GLU A 86 6.52 11.27 -6.92
N LEU A 87 5.66 10.29 -7.23
CA LEU A 87 4.22 10.34 -6.95
C LEU A 87 3.95 10.31 -5.45
N GLY A 88 3.12 11.24 -4.97
CA GLY A 88 2.72 11.28 -3.56
C GLY A 88 1.70 10.20 -3.20
N LEU A 89 1.58 9.88 -1.91
CA LEU A 89 0.61 8.91 -1.40
C LEU A 89 -0.82 9.21 -1.85
N LYS A 90 -1.23 10.49 -1.89
CA LYS A 90 -2.56 10.88 -2.39
C LYS A 90 -2.75 10.55 -3.86
N GLN A 91 -1.73 10.76 -4.68
CA GLN A 91 -1.76 10.47 -6.11
C GLN A 91 -1.76 8.96 -6.35
N LEU A 92 -0.88 8.21 -5.68
CA LEU A 92 -0.86 6.75 -5.71
C LEU A 92 -2.19 6.16 -5.23
N ARG A 93 -2.79 6.72 -4.17
CA ARG A 93 -4.11 6.29 -3.72
C ARG A 93 -5.20 6.62 -4.75
N ALA A 94 -5.14 7.78 -5.39
CA ALA A 94 -6.09 8.13 -6.45
C ALA A 94 -5.93 7.22 -7.67
N GLU A 95 -4.71 6.90 -8.06
CA GLU A 95 -4.40 5.95 -9.13
C GLU A 95 -4.86 4.54 -8.79
N ALA A 96 -4.54 4.05 -7.60
CA ALA A 96 -5.04 2.78 -7.09
C ALA A 96 -6.57 2.76 -7.00
N THR A 97 -7.22 3.87 -6.64
CA THR A 97 -8.68 3.97 -6.61
C THR A 97 -9.27 3.97 -8.02
N ARG A 98 -8.64 4.63 -8.99
CA ARG A 98 -9.05 4.58 -10.40
C ARG A 98 -8.90 3.16 -10.95
N ALA A 99 -7.73 2.56 -10.79
CA ALA A 99 -7.49 1.16 -11.17
C ALA A 99 -8.44 0.19 -10.45
N ALA A 100 -8.78 0.46 -9.18
CA ALA A 100 -9.75 -0.34 -8.43
C ALA A 100 -11.20 -0.08 -8.82
N SER A 101 -11.54 1.10 -9.32
CA SER A 101 -12.86 1.44 -9.84
C SER A 101 -13.07 0.81 -11.21
N ASP A 102 -12.06 0.83 -12.08
CA ASP A 102 -12.13 0.32 -13.44
C ASP A 102 -12.26 -1.22 -13.47
N ARG A 103 -11.72 -1.92 -12.46
CA ARG A 103 -11.85 -3.38 -12.33
C ARG A 103 -13.19 -3.87 -11.77
N GLY A 104 -14.07 -2.96 -11.32
CA GLY A 104 -15.33 -3.29 -10.67
C GLY A 104 -15.16 -4.05 -9.34
N ARG A 105 -16.26 -4.60 -8.81
CA ARG A 105 -16.21 -5.46 -7.62
C ARG A 105 -15.65 -6.83 -7.97
N VAL A 106 -14.93 -7.41 -7.02
CA VAL A 106 -14.30 -8.73 -7.15
C VAL A 106 -14.69 -9.59 -5.96
N TRP A 107 -15.17 -10.80 -6.22
CA TRP A 107 -15.56 -11.76 -5.19
C TRP A 107 -14.63 -12.97 -5.26
N ARG A 108 -13.70 -13.09 -4.31
CA ARG A 108 -12.68 -14.15 -4.26
C ARG A 108 -13.08 -15.30 -3.35
N ASN A 109 -12.37 -16.43 -3.46
CA ASN A 109 -12.53 -17.60 -2.58
C ASN A 109 -13.93 -18.24 -2.61
N LEU A 110 -14.64 -18.11 -3.73
CA LEU A 110 -15.92 -18.77 -3.91
C LEU A 110 -15.69 -20.26 -4.17
N ARG A 111 -16.54 -21.10 -3.59
CA ARG A 111 -16.49 -22.56 -3.77
C ARG A 111 -17.76 -23.04 -4.43
N LEU A 112 -17.61 -23.94 -5.38
CA LEU A 112 -18.73 -24.58 -6.04
C LEU A 112 -19.43 -25.50 -5.04
N ALA A 113 -20.72 -25.27 -4.82
CA ALA A 113 -21.57 -26.08 -3.94
C ALA A 113 -22.35 -27.13 -4.72
N ASP A 114 -22.85 -26.76 -5.90
CA ASP A 114 -23.63 -27.64 -6.76
C ASP A 114 -23.53 -27.23 -8.24
N VAL A 115 -23.72 -28.22 -9.13
CA VAL A 115 -23.66 -28.06 -10.59
C VAL A 115 -24.91 -28.69 -11.20
N GLY A 116 -25.82 -27.85 -11.69
CA GLY A 116 -26.96 -28.25 -12.50
C GLY A 116 -26.68 -28.15 -14.01
N GLU A 117 -27.63 -28.58 -14.85
CA GLU A 117 -27.46 -28.68 -16.31
C GLU A 117 -27.10 -27.35 -17.01
N ASN A 118 -27.39 -26.20 -16.40
CA ASN A 118 -26.95 -24.88 -16.87
C ASN A 118 -26.82 -23.85 -15.73
N GLN A 119 -26.70 -24.32 -14.49
CA GLN A 119 -26.65 -23.48 -13.31
C GLN A 119 -25.54 -23.94 -12.38
N LEU A 120 -24.77 -22.98 -11.88
CA LEU A 120 -23.73 -23.20 -10.88
C LEU A 120 -24.18 -22.54 -9.59
N VAL A 121 -24.14 -23.29 -8.49
CA VAL A 121 -24.43 -22.76 -7.17
C VAL A 121 -23.12 -22.62 -6.41
N PHE A 122 -22.78 -21.40 -6.00
CA PHE A 122 -21.60 -21.10 -5.21
C PHE A 122 -21.97 -20.93 -3.75
N ASN A 123 -21.13 -21.47 -2.87
CA ASN A 123 -21.18 -21.18 -1.45
C ASN A 123 -20.49 -19.85 -1.18
N THR A 124 -21.25 -18.89 -0.64
CA THR A 124 -20.80 -17.54 -0.31
C THR A 124 -20.50 -17.39 1.18
N ALA A 125 -20.41 -18.47 1.95
CA ALA A 125 -19.96 -18.39 3.34
C ALA A 125 -18.43 -18.19 3.46
N SER A 126 -17.68 -18.52 2.40
CA SER A 126 -16.20 -18.47 2.38
C SER A 126 -15.62 -17.32 1.57
N TRP A 127 -16.46 -16.41 1.05
CA TRP A 127 -15.96 -15.29 0.25
C TRP A 127 -15.38 -14.19 1.13
N GLY A 128 -14.35 -13.52 0.62
CA GLY A 128 -13.65 -12.44 1.31
C GLY A 128 -12.20 -12.30 0.88
N ASP A 129 -11.61 -11.16 1.22
CA ASP A 129 -10.24 -10.76 0.87
C ASP A 129 -9.18 -11.41 1.77
N ALA A 130 -9.42 -12.65 2.22
CA ALA A 130 -8.41 -13.48 2.90
C ALA A 130 -7.29 -13.90 1.92
N GLY A 131 -6.67 -12.93 1.25
CA GLY A 131 -5.55 -13.07 0.34
C GLY A 131 -4.23 -12.81 1.06
N CYS A 132 -3.15 -12.64 0.28
CA CYS A 132 -1.79 -12.45 0.79
C CYS A 132 -1.65 -11.34 1.83
N ALA A 133 -2.48 -10.28 1.74
CA ALA A 133 -2.33 -9.07 2.55
C ALA A 133 -2.86 -9.24 4.00
N THR A 134 -3.96 -9.96 4.20
CA THR A 134 -4.55 -10.14 5.54
C THR A 134 -3.83 -11.20 6.36
N ALA A 135 -3.17 -12.17 5.71
CA ALA A 135 -2.35 -13.17 6.41
C ALA A 135 -0.99 -12.62 6.89
N ALA A 136 -0.50 -11.54 6.27
CA ALA A 136 0.73 -10.85 6.67
C ALA A 136 0.54 -9.89 7.87
N GLY A 137 -0.70 -9.73 8.35
CA GLY A 137 -1.09 -8.79 9.40
C GLY A 137 -2.09 -9.38 10.37
N GLY A 138 -1.86 -10.62 10.84
CA GLY A 138 -2.44 -11.10 12.09
C GLY A 138 -1.72 -10.48 13.30
N GLY A 139 -1.59 -9.15 13.30
CA GLY A 139 -1.24 -8.36 14.47
C GLY A 139 -2.49 -7.59 14.82
N GLU A 140 -3.00 -7.85 16.01
CA GLU A 140 -4.05 -7.10 16.70
C GLU A 140 -4.27 -5.73 16.08
N GLU A 141 -5.46 -5.51 15.51
CA GLU A 141 -6.02 -4.17 15.56
C GLU A 141 -6.02 -3.82 17.05
N ASP A 142 -5.07 -2.98 17.46
CA ASP A 142 -5.04 -2.29 18.74
C ASP A 142 -6.35 -1.49 18.84
N ALA A 143 -7.43 -2.21 19.21
CA ALA A 143 -8.55 -1.64 19.89
C ALA A 143 -7.97 -1.02 21.14
N PHE A 144 -7.91 0.30 21.15
CA PHE A 144 -7.61 1.10 22.32
C PHE A 144 -8.68 0.78 23.37
N GLU A 145 -8.44 -0.28 24.17
CA GLU A 145 -9.26 -0.63 25.31
C GLU A 145 -9.06 0.47 26.36
N GLU A 146 -9.99 1.41 26.37
CA GLU A 146 -10.20 2.32 27.48
C GLU A 146 -10.61 1.48 28.69
N GLU A 147 -9.65 1.16 29.57
CA GLU A 147 -9.87 0.48 30.84
C GLU A 147 -10.87 1.27 31.71
N ALA A 148 -12.14 0.88 31.66
CA ALA A 148 -13.10 1.17 32.72
C ALA A 148 -12.95 0.14 33.84
N PRO A 149 -13.04 0.53 35.12
CA PRO A 149 -12.72 -0.36 36.24
C PRO A 149 -13.78 -1.44 36.43
N ALA A 150 -13.30 -2.62 36.76
CA ALA A 150 -14.05 -3.84 36.99
C ALA A 150 -15.08 -3.72 38.14
N GLU A 151 -16.31 -4.15 37.87
CA GLU A 151 -17.23 -4.67 38.89
C GLU A 151 -17.62 -6.11 38.53
N ASP A 152 -17.45 -6.99 39.53
CA ASP A 152 -17.78 -8.41 39.54
C ASP A 152 -19.25 -8.71 39.20
N ALA A 153 -19.50 -9.69 38.33
CA ALA A 153 -20.58 -10.67 38.52
C ALA A 153 -20.48 -11.89 37.57
N ALA A 154 -20.15 -13.04 38.16
CA ALA A 154 -20.76 -14.37 38.00
C ALA A 154 -21.08 -14.96 36.60
N ALA A 155 -20.31 -16.00 36.27
CA ALA A 155 -20.70 -17.32 35.75
C ALA A 155 -22.01 -17.50 34.95
N GLY A 156 -21.89 -17.98 33.70
CA GLY A 156 -22.97 -18.69 33.01
C GLY A 156 -22.80 -18.82 31.49
N ASP A 157 -22.61 -20.06 31.05
CA ASP A 157 -22.85 -20.62 29.71
C ASP A 157 -21.90 -20.35 28.53
N GLY A 158 -21.40 -21.48 28.00
CA GLY A 158 -20.64 -21.58 26.76
C GLY A 158 -21.48 -21.11 25.57
N ASN A 159 -21.19 -19.91 25.12
CA ASN A 159 -21.70 -19.39 23.87
C ASN A 159 -20.87 -19.99 22.74
N ALA A 160 -21.38 -21.05 22.10
CA ALA A 160 -20.91 -21.42 20.78
C ALA A 160 -21.02 -20.17 19.89
N ALA A 161 -19.89 -19.72 19.36
CA ALA A 161 -19.83 -18.55 18.50
C ALA A 161 -20.92 -18.66 17.43
N ALA A 162 -21.82 -17.68 17.39
CA ALA A 162 -22.84 -17.58 16.35
C ALA A 162 -22.13 -17.64 14.99
N PRO A 163 -22.64 -18.43 14.02
CA PRO A 163 -22.04 -18.46 12.69
C PRO A 163 -21.99 -17.02 12.14
N PRO A 164 -20.89 -16.64 11.45
CA PRO A 164 -20.73 -15.28 10.96
C PRO A 164 -21.95 -14.87 10.14
N ALA A 165 -22.47 -13.68 10.42
CA ALA A 165 -23.60 -13.14 9.68
C ALA A 165 -23.25 -13.10 8.19
N PRO A 166 -24.18 -13.52 7.31
CA PRO A 166 -23.87 -13.64 5.90
C PRO A 166 -23.65 -12.25 5.29
N ILE A 167 -22.48 -12.09 4.66
CA ILE A 167 -22.05 -10.82 4.07
C ILE A 167 -22.81 -10.61 2.75
N SER A 168 -23.50 -9.48 2.59
CA SER A 168 -24.18 -9.16 1.33
C SER A 168 -23.15 -8.98 0.21
N LEU A 169 -23.36 -9.68 -0.91
CA LEU A 169 -22.48 -9.59 -2.08
C LEU A 169 -22.67 -8.29 -2.87
N GLY A 170 -23.78 -7.56 -2.65
CA GLY A 170 -24.14 -6.38 -3.43
C GLY A 170 -24.46 -6.66 -4.91
N LEU A 171 -24.60 -7.93 -5.30
CA LEU A 171 -24.97 -8.35 -6.65
C LEU A 171 -26.48 -8.18 -6.86
N GLU A 172 -26.86 -7.62 -8.01
CA GLU A 172 -28.26 -7.50 -8.41
C GLU A 172 -28.73 -8.73 -9.20
N PRO A 173 -30.02 -9.10 -9.11
CA PRO A 173 -30.58 -10.12 -9.99
C PRO A 173 -30.40 -9.73 -11.45
N ASN A 174 -30.00 -10.68 -12.30
CA ASN A 174 -29.66 -10.48 -13.71
C ASN A 174 -28.34 -9.74 -14.01
N ALA A 175 -27.53 -9.40 -12.99
CA ALA A 175 -26.19 -8.89 -13.23
C ALA A 175 -25.34 -9.93 -13.99
N VAL A 176 -24.45 -9.45 -14.86
CA VAL A 176 -23.49 -10.27 -15.60
C VAL A 176 -22.16 -10.22 -14.84
N VAL A 177 -21.54 -11.38 -14.66
CA VAL A 177 -20.25 -11.54 -13.97
C VAL A 177 -19.35 -12.47 -14.77
N PHE A 178 -18.04 -12.24 -14.66
CA PHE A 178 -17.01 -13.02 -15.33
C PHE A 178 -16.33 -13.93 -14.31
N ALA A 179 -16.35 -15.24 -14.55
CA ALA A 179 -15.83 -16.21 -13.61
C ALA A 179 -14.47 -16.74 -14.03
N PHE A 180 -13.57 -16.86 -13.06
CA PHE A 180 -12.26 -17.47 -13.24
C PHE A 180 -11.99 -18.48 -12.14
N LYS A 181 -11.30 -19.56 -12.51
CA LYS A 181 -10.74 -20.52 -11.56
C LYS A 181 -9.43 -19.95 -11.01
N GLU A 182 -9.26 -20.02 -9.69
CA GLU A 182 -8.06 -19.60 -8.99
C GLU A 182 -7.17 -20.80 -8.66
N ALA A 183 -5.85 -20.59 -8.70
CA ALA A 183 -4.86 -21.53 -8.19
C ALA A 183 -3.90 -20.83 -7.23
N PRO A 184 -3.35 -21.55 -6.23
CA PRO A 184 -2.33 -21.01 -5.35
C PRO A 184 -1.04 -20.73 -6.13
N MET A 185 -0.38 -19.62 -5.83
CA MET A 185 0.75 -19.08 -6.57
C MET A 185 1.92 -20.07 -6.67
N ARG A 186 2.16 -20.85 -5.60
CA ARG A 186 3.18 -21.91 -5.56
C ARG A 186 3.04 -23.03 -6.62
N VAL A 187 1.84 -23.20 -7.19
CA VAL A 187 1.55 -24.26 -8.18
C VAL A 187 1.75 -23.74 -9.61
N LEU A 188 2.00 -22.45 -9.79
CA LEU A 188 2.29 -21.86 -11.10
C LEU A 188 3.63 -22.38 -11.66
N PRO A 189 3.81 -22.43 -12.98
CA PRO A 189 5.10 -22.73 -13.60
C PRO A 189 6.23 -21.81 -13.13
N GLU A 190 7.45 -22.35 -13.03
CA GLU A 190 8.65 -21.62 -12.59
C GLU A 190 8.90 -20.29 -13.33
N PRO A 191 8.72 -20.18 -14.67
CA PRO A 191 8.91 -18.91 -15.37
C PRO A 191 7.96 -17.81 -14.88
N ILE A 192 6.75 -18.18 -14.48
CA ILE A 192 5.72 -17.26 -13.98
C ILE A 192 6.03 -16.86 -12.53
N GLN A 193 6.47 -17.81 -11.71
CA GLN A 193 6.95 -17.51 -10.37
C GLN A 193 8.11 -16.50 -10.41
N ALA A 194 9.07 -16.69 -11.33
CA ALA A 194 10.18 -15.76 -11.52
C ALA A 194 9.75 -14.37 -12.04
N ALA A 195 8.69 -14.29 -12.85
CA ALA A 195 8.20 -13.03 -13.41
C ALA A 195 7.45 -12.16 -12.37
N LEU A 196 6.85 -12.77 -11.34
CA LEU A 196 6.03 -12.07 -10.35
C LEU A 196 6.85 -11.23 -9.34
N ASP A 197 8.16 -10.99 -9.57
CA ASP A 197 9.13 -10.34 -8.64
C ASP A 197 8.92 -10.78 -7.18
N SER A 198 8.68 -12.08 -7.03
CA SER A 198 7.84 -12.62 -5.97
C SER A 198 8.61 -13.41 -4.92
N ALA A 199 9.94 -13.24 -4.80
CA ALA A 199 10.66 -13.89 -3.69
C ALA A 199 9.97 -13.57 -2.35
N GLU A 200 9.55 -12.33 -2.14
CA GLU A 200 8.83 -11.90 -0.93
C GLU A 200 7.35 -12.38 -0.89
N LEU A 201 6.66 -12.47 -2.03
CA LEU A 201 5.26 -12.92 -2.09
C LEU A 201 5.11 -14.43 -2.00
N LEU A 202 6.03 -15.20 -2.60
CA LEU A 202 6.17 -16.65 -2.44
C LEU A 202 6.59 -17.01 -1.02
N GLU A 203 7.51 -16.23 -0.41
CA GLU A 203 7.85 -16.37 1.01
C GLU A 203 6.65 -16.07 1.92
N LYS A 204 5.83 -15.07 1.59
CA LYS A 204 4.58 -14.77 2.32
C LYS A 204 3.50 -15.82 2.07
N ASP A 205 3.53 -16.55 0.96
CA ASP A 205 2.63 -17.67 0.64
C ASP A 205 3.02 -18.99 1.33
N THR A 206 3.43 -18.94 2.61
CA THR A 206 3.84 -20.14 3.37
C THR A 206 2.76 -21.23 3.47
N GLN A 207 1.48 -20.88 3.28
CA GLN A 207 0.33 -21.78 3.45
C GLN A 207 -0.57 -21.92 2.20
N GLY A 208 -0.26 -21.27 1.08
CA GLY A 208 -1.09 -21.34 -0.14
C GLY A 208 -2.32 -20.43 -0.10
N PHE A 209 -2.27 -19.33 0.66
CA PHE A 209 -3.33 -18.33 0.74
C PHE A 209 -3.30 -17.34 -0.43
N CYS A 210 -2.15 -17.17 -1.06
CA CYS A 210 -2.01 -16.33 -2.25
C CYS A 210 -2.52 -17.07 -3.47
N LYS A 211 -3.72 -16.72 -3.93
CA LYS A 211 -4.32 -17.31 -5.12
C LYS A 211 -4.48 -16.30 -6.23
N VAL A 212 -4.25 -16.75 -7.45
CA VAL A 212 -4.39 -15.96 -8.66
C VAL A 212 -5.35 -16.64 -9.64
N PRO A 213 -6.10 -15.87 -10.44
CA PRO A 213 -6.88 -16.44 -11.54
C PRO A 213 -5.94 -17.10 -12.55
N VAL A 214 -6.25 -18.35 -12.95
CA VAL A 214 -5.44 -19.11 -13.92
C VAL A 214 -6.22 -19.56 -15.14
N PHE A 215 -7.55 -19.65 -15.05
CA PHE A 215 -8.39 -20.17 -16.13
C PHE A 215 -9.72 -19.43 -16.18
N TYR A 216 -10.13 -18.99 -17.38
CA TYR A 216 -11.39 -18.30 -17.60
C TYR A 216 -12.53 -19.30 -17.78
N MET A 217 -13.51 -19.26 -16.88
CA MET A 217 -14.64 -20.20 -16.86
C MET A 217 -15.81 -19.73 -17.73
N GLY A 218 -15.89 -18.44 -18.04
CA GLY A 218 -16.93 -17.87 -18.91
C GLY A 218 -17.68 -16.70 -18.28
N GLU A 219 -18.69 -16.27 -19.02
CA GLU A 219 -19.63 -15.23 -18.62
C GLU A 219 -20.90 -15.87 -18.04
N PHE A 220 -21.32 -15.35 -16.89
CA PHE A 220 -22.44 -15.87 -16.14
C PHE A 220 -23.40 -14.76 -15.77
N LYS A 221 -24.67 -15.12 -15.67
CA LYS A 221 -25.74 -14.24 -15.21
C LYS A 221 -26.22 -14.67 -13.84
N VAL A 222 -26.37 -13.73 -12.92
CA VAL A 222 -26.91 -13.98 -11.59
C VAL A 222 -28.39 -14.34 -11.69
N VAL A 223 -28.74 -15.53 -11.19
CA VAL A 223 -30.12 -16.05 -11.15
C VAL A 223 -30.59 -16.12 -9.70
N GLY A 224 -31.76 -15.55 -9.43
CA GLY A 224 -32.28 -15.41 -8.07
C GLY A 224 -31.82 -14.11 -7.41
N ASP A 225 -32.28 -13.88 -6.18
CA ASP A 225 -31.90 -12.72 -5.37
C ASP A 225 -30.82 -13.14 -4.36
N PRO A 226 -29.55 -12.71 -4.54
CA PRO A 226 -28.48 -13.01 -3.61
C PRO A 226 -28.74 -12.48 -2.20
N ASN A 227 -29.57 -11.44 -2.04
CA ASN A 227 -29.93 -10.91 -0.73
C ASN A 227 -30.98 -11.76 -0.01
N ALA A 228 -31.79 -12.53 -0.76
CA ALA A 228 -32.76 -13.45 -0.19
C ALA A 228 -32.12 -14.75 0.32
N ASN A 229 -31.00 -15.17 -0.29
CA ASN A 229 -30.18 -16.29 0.19
C ASN A 229 -28.69 -15.95 0.15
N PRO A 230 -28.17 -15.23 1.14
CA PRO A 230 -26.79 -14.72 1.10
C PRO A 230 -25.73 -15.79 1.39
N ALA A 231 -26.13 -17.06 1.57
CA ALA A 231 -25.23 -18.21 1.71
C ALA A 231 -25.03 -18.99 0.39
N ALA A 232 -25.87 -18.75 -0.61
CA ALA A 232 -25.76 -19.42 -1.91
C ALA A 232 -26.00 -18.44 -3.07
N LEU A 233 -25.03 -18.35 -3.98
CA LEU A 233 -25.13 -17.58 -5.21
C LEU A 233 -25.39 -18.52 -6.38
N THR A 234 -26.53 -18.38 -7.06
CA THR A 234 -26.83 -19.18 -8.27
C THR A 234 -26.51 -18.37 -9.52
N LEU A 235 -25.70 -18.95 -10.40
CA LEU A 235 -25.28 -18.38 -11.66
C LEU A 235 -25.75 -19.26 -12.81
N ALA A 236 -26.16 -18.67 -13.93
CA ALA A 236 -26.43 -19.39 -15.18
C ALA A 236 -25.46 -18.94 -16.27
N ALA A 237 -24.88 -19.87 -17.01
CA ALA A 237 -23.98 -19.54 -18.11
C ALA A 237 -24.76 -18.80 -19.21
N THR A 238 -24.22 -17.68 -19.71
CA THR A 238 -24.86 -16.93 -20.81
C THR A 238 -24.63 -17.58 -22.17
N MET A 239 -23.55 -18.36 -22.28
CA MET A 239 -23.17 -19.16 -23.44
C MET A 239 -22.93 -20.62 -23.03
N PRO A 240 -23.10 -21.59 -23.94
CA PRO A 240 -22.73 -22.98 -23.67
C PRO A 240 -21.25 -23.09 -23.29
N LEU A 241 -20.95 -23.81 -22.20
CA LEU A 241 -19.58 -24.05 -21.76
C LEU A 241 -18.85 -24.97 -22.75
N SER A 242 -17.57 -24.70 -23.00
CA SER A 242 -16.70 -25.56 -23.79
C SER A 242 -16.35 -26.85 -23.03
N ASP A 243 -15.95 -27.90 -23.76
CA ASP A 243 -15.50 -29.16 -23.13
C ASP A 243 -14.35 -28.95 -22.13
N SER A 244 -13.45 -27.99 -22.43
CA SER A 244 -12.37 -27.61 -21.51
C SER A 244 -12.88 -26.96 -20.24
N GLN A 245 -13.91 -26.09 -20.31
CA GLN A 245 -14.53 -25.48 -19.13
C GLN A 245 -15.30 -26.51 -18.31
N ILE A 246 -16.00 -27.43 -18.97
CA ILE A 246 -16.71 -28.53 -18.30
C ILE A 246 -15.74 -29.41 -17.53
N ALA A 247 -14.59 -29.75 -18.12
CA ALA A 247 -13.55 -30.53 -17.44
C ALA A 247 -12.98 -29.84 -16.19
N GLN A 248 -13.07 -28.51 -16.08
CA GLN A 248 -12.61 -27.76 -14.91
C GLN A 248 -13.64 -27.74 -13.76
N LEU A 249 -14.90 -28.09 -14.00
CA LEU A 249 -15.97 -28.13 -12.99
C LEU A 249 -15.81 -29.28 -11.99
N ASP A 250 -15.17 -30.39 -12.39
CA ASP A 250 -15.01 -31.59 -11.55
C ASP A 250 -13.97 -31.43 -10.42
N ASP A 251 -13.26 -30.30 -10.38
CA ASP A 251 -12.26 -30.01 -9.35
C ASP A 251 -12.92 -29.45 -8.07
N ALA A 252 -13.36 -30.35 -7.19
CA ALA A 252 -14.05 -30.04 -5.95
C ALA A 252 -13.26 -29.17 -4.95
N ASN A 253 -11.94 -29.04 -5.12
CA ASN A 253 -11.09 -28.20 -4.26
C ASN A 253 -10.73 -26.85 -4.90
N SER A 254 -11.23 -26.58 -6.11
CA SER A 254 -10.97 -25.31 -6.78
C SER A 254 -11.69 -24.15 -6.09
N THR A 255 -11.01 -23.02 -5.97
CA THR A 255 -11.67 -21.75 -5.61
C THR A 255 -11.80 -20.88 -6.84
N TRP A 256 -12.83 -20.07 -6.84
CA TRP A 256 -13.24 -19.25 -7.96
C TRP A 256 -13.26 -17.80 -7.55
N VAL A 257 -13.03 -16.95 -8.52
CA VAL A 257 -13.18 -15.50 -8.41
C VAL A 257 -14.16 -15.02 -9.46
N LEU A 258 -15.06 -14.15 -9.04
CA LEU A 258 -15.98 -13.45 -9.92
C LEU A 258 -15.53 -12.00 -10.05
N TYR A 259 -15.57 -11.48 -11.27
CA TYR A 259 -15.35 -10.08 -11.59
C TYR A 259 -16.64 -9.48 -12.12
N GLU A 260 -16.95 -8.28 -11.67
CA GLU A 260 -18.05 -7.48 -12.22
C GLU A 260 -17.71 -6.95 -13.61
N ILE A 261 -16.45 -6.58 -13.82
CA ILE A 261 -15.94 -6.02 -15.08
C ILE A 261 -14.79 -6.90 -15.55
N MET A 262 -14.79 -7.28 -16.83
CA MET A 262 -13.70 -8.04 -17.42
C MET A 262 -12.42 -7.16 -17.40
N PRO A 263 -11.29 -7.65 -16.86
CA PRO A 263 -10.04 -6.92 -16.90
C PRO A 263 -9.66 -6.56 -18.34
N VAL A 264 -9.24 -5.31 -18.55
CA VAL A 264 -8.76 -4.85 -19.85
C VAL A 264 -7.40 -5.51 -20.10
N ASP A 265 -7.30 -6.24 -21.22
CA ASP A 265 -6.01 -6.77 -21.68
C ASP A 265 -5.15 -5.62 -22.23
N SER A 266 -3.89 -5.57 -21.84
CA SER A 266 -2.96 -4.55 -22.34
C SER A 266 -1.54 -5.10 -22.47
N HIS A 267 -0.89 -4.71 -23.58
CA HIS A 267 0.50 -5.09 -23.86
C HIS A 267 1.48 -4.50 -22.81
N GLU A 268 1.09 -3.41 -22.15
CA GLU A 268 1.88 -2.76 -21.09
C GLU A 268 2.09 -3.67 -19.86
N VAL A 269 1.10 -4.51 -19.52
CA VAL A 269 1.19 -5.43 -18.37
C VAL A 269 2.30 -6.47 -18.54
N PHE A 270 2.69 -6.73 -19.78
CA PHE A 270 3.75 -7.67 -20.14
C PHE A 270 5.03 -6.94 -20.61
N ALA A 271 5.10 -5.61 -20.48
CA ALA A 271 6.27 -4.85 -20.86
C ALA A 271 7.47 -5.25 -19.97
N GLY A 272 8.50 -5.82 -20.59
CA GLY A 272 9.69 -6.34 -19.89
C GLY A 272 9.66 -7.84 -19.58
N ALA A 273 8.54 -8.54 -19.81
CA ALA A 273 8.48 -9.99 -19.73
C ALA A 273 9.19 -10.65 -20.92
N THR A 274 9.87 -11.77 -20.70
CA THR A 274 10.50 -12.53 -21.79
C THR A 274 9.44 -13.30 -22.58
N PRO A 275 9.68 -13.62 -23.86
CA PRO A 275 8.76 -14.45 -24.65
C PRO A 275 8.46 -15.81 -24.01
N GLU A 276 9.40 -16.36 -23.26
CA GLU A 276 9.21 -17.61 -22.51
C GLU A 276 8.23 -17.45 -21.34
N GLN A 277 8.31 -16.33 -20.61
CA GLN A 277 7.38 -16.00 -19.53
C GLN A 277 5.96 -15.75 -20.07
N VAL A 278 5.84 -15.00 -21.16
CA VAL A 278 4.55 -14.76 -21.83
C VAL A 278 3.95 -16.07 -22.36
N GLY A 279 4.77 -16.92 -22.99
CA GLY A 279 4.34 -18.24 -23.45
C GLY A 279 3.84 -19.13 -22.31
N ALA A 280 4.52 -19.10 -21.16
CA ALA A 280 4.09 -19.83 -19.97
C ALA A 280 2.75 -19.31 -19.41
N LEU A 281 2.53 -17.99 -19.43
CA LEU A 281 1.25 -17.38 -19.01
C LEU A 281 0.10 -17.77 -19.94
N LEU A 282 0.31 -17.68 -21.26
CA LEU A 282 -0.68 -18.08 -22.26
C LEU A 282 -1.03 -19.58 -22.17
N ALA A 283 -0.05 -20.41 -21.82
CA ALA A 283 -0.24 -21.85 -21.66
C ALA A 283 -1.11 -22.22 -20.44
N LEU A 284 -1.27 -21.36 -19.44
CA LEU A 284 -2.14 -21.63 -18.27
C LEU A 284 -3.62 -21.75 -18.66
N GLY A 285 -4.06 -20.92 -19.62
CA GLY A 285 -5.46 -20.83 -20.04
C GLY A 285 -5.78 -21.64 -21.31
N ALA A 286 -4.76 -22.08 -22.05
CA ALA A 286 -4.96 -22.70 -23.35
C ALA A 286 -5.04 -24.23 -23.27
N ALA A 287 -5.99 -24.80 -24.01
CA ALA A 287 -6.14 -26.25 -24.13
C ALA A 287 -5.21 -26.86 -25.20
N ASP A 288 -4.71 -26.07 -26.15
CA ASP A 288 -3.92 -26.53 -27.31
C ASP A 288 -2.57 -25.80 -27.40
N PRO A 289 -1.43 -26.53 -27.35
CA PRO A 289 -0.10 -25.94 -27.51
C PRO A 289 0.12 -25.19 -28.84
N ALA A 290 -0.60 -25.57 -29.91
CA ALA A 290 -0.46 -24.90 -31.20
C ALA A 290 -1.05 -23.48 -31.19
N SER A 291 -2.18 -23.28 -30.49
CA SER A 291 -2.78 -21.94 -30.37
C SER A 291 -1.91 -21.01 -29.52
N VAL A 292 -1.28 -21.54 -28.45
CA VAL A 292 -0.34 -20.77 -27.61
C VAL A 292 0.81 -20.23 -28.44
N GLN A 293 1.39 -21.06 -29.31
CA GLN A 293 2.50 -20.64 -30.18
C GLN A 293 2.07 -19.56 -31.17
N GLN A 294 0.86 -19.66 -31.72
CA GLN A 294 0.32 -18.62 -32.59
C GLN A 294 0.10 -17.31 -31.84
N SER A 295 -0.56 -17.34 -30.68
CA SER A 295 -0.79 -16.15 -29.86
C SER A 295 0.52 -15.51 -29.39
N LEU A 296 1.53 -16.31 -29.06
CA LEU A 296 2.86 -15.81 -28.69
C LEU A 296 3.54 -15.11 -29.87
N GLN A 297 3.43 -15.65 -31.08
CA GLN A 297 3.97 -15.01 -32.29
C GLN A 297 3.23 -13.70 -32.60
N GLU A 298 1.91 -13.67 -32.42
CA GLU A 298 1.12 -12.45 -32.57
C GLU A 298 1.54 -11.40 -31.54
N TYR A 299 1.70 -11.80 -30.28
CA TYR A 299 2.15 -10.93 -29.20
C TYR A 299 3.56 -10.35 -29.45
N VAL A 300 4.55 -11.19 -29.77
CA VAL A 300 5.94 -10.74 -30.03
C VAL A 300 6.01 -9.76 -31.22
N ARG A 301 5.08 -9.88 -32.17
CA ARG A 301 5.00 -9.04 -33.35
C ARG A 301 4.11 -7.80 -33.14
N ASP A 302 3.39 -7.72 -32.03
CA ASP A 302 2.55 -6.56 -31.74
C ASP A 302 3.42 -5.29 -31.63
N GLN A 303 2.86 -4.16 -32.07
CA GLN A 303 3.55 -2.86 -32.17
C GLN A 303 4.81 -2.83 -33.08
N GLN A 304 5.13 -3.92 -33.81
CA GLN A 304 6.18 -3.91 -34.81
C GLN A 304 5.68 -3.37 -36.15
N GLN A 305 6.61 -3.04 -37.05
CA GLN A 305 6.26 -2.60 -38.39
C GLN A 305 5.46 -3.68 -39.12
N ALA A 306 4.25 -3.31 -39.58
CA ALA A 306 3.36 -4.23 -40.25
C ALA A 306 3.94 -4.70 -41.60
N ASN A 307 3.68 -5.97 -41.95
CA ASN A 307 4.05 -6.54 -43.24
C ASN A 307 2.93 -6.35 -44.28
N ASP A 308 3.28 -6.48 -45.56
CA ASP A 308 2.32 -6.38 -46.67
C ASP A 308 1.20 -7.44 -46.58
N ASN A 309 1.52 -8.62 -46.06
CA ASN A 309 0.59 -9.75 -45.91
C ASN A 309 -0.29 -9.68 -44.65
N ASP A 310 -0.10 -8.69 -43.78
CA ASP A 310 -0.92 -8.58 -42.57
C ASP A 310 -2.35 -8.10 -42.89
N PRO A 311 -3.37 -8.58 -42.15
CA PRO A 311 -4.75 -8.12 -42.30
C PRO A 311 -4.85 -6.59 -42.11
N PRO A 312 -5.68 -5.89 -42.91
CA PRO A 312 -5.78 -4.43 -42.83
C PRO A 312 -6.26 -3.94 -41.46
N GLU A 313 -7.08 -4.73 -40.76
CA GLU A 313 -7.57 -4.46 -39.40
C GLU A 313 -6.49 -4.47 -38.31
N ARG A 314 -5.30 -5.03 -38.59
CA ARG A 314 -4.16 -5.08 -37.67
C ARG A 314 -3.07 -4.06 -38.03
N LYS A 315 -3.28 -3.25 -39.07
CA LYS A 315 -2.33 -2.23 -39.52
C LYS A 315 -2.69 -0.89 -38.91
N TRP A 316 -1.82 -0.41 -38.04
CA TRP A 316 -1.90 0.95 -37.52
C TRP A 316 -1.14 1.88 -38.46
N MET A 317 -1.72 3.05 -38.76
CA MET A 317 -1.07 4.07 -39.57
C MET A 317 -0.79 5.28 -38.68
N GLU A 318 0.47 5.69 -38.63
CA GLU A 318 0.84 6.97 -38.03
C GLU A 318 0.38 8.09 -38.96
N ILE A 319 -0.49 8.96 -38.46
CA ILE A 319 -1.01 10.10 -39.20
C ILE A 319 -0.35 11.36 -38.64
N GLU A 320 0.59 11.92 -39.39
CA GLU A 320 1.21 13.20 -39.05
C GLU A 320 0.42 14.35 -39.69
N PHE A 321 -0.16 15.21 -38.87
CA PHE A 321 -0.84 16.42 -39.34
C PHE A 321 0.19 17.52 -39.61
N THR A 322 0.56 17.69 -40.87
CA THR A 322 1.57 18.67 -41.29
C THR A 322 1.07 20.11 -41.38
N GLN A 323 -0.25 20.34 -41.32
CA GLN A 323 -0.86 21.67 -41.39
C GLN A 323 -2.01 21.80 -40.40
N ALA A 324 -2.11 22.96 -39.74
CA ALA A 324 -3.23 23.29 -38.88
C ALA A 324 -4.50 23.46 -39.71
N HIS A 325 -5.53 22.66 -39.40
CA HIS A 325 -6.85 22.75 -39.99
C HIS A 325 -7.82 23.32 -38.96
N SER A 326 -8.58 24.36 -39.32
CA SER A 326 -9.63 24.94 -38.49
C SER A 326 -10.92 24.92 -39.29
N GLU A 327 -11.95 24.31 -38.72
CA GLU A 327 -13.30 24.23 -39.28
C GLU A 327 -14.23 25.10 -38.42
N GLU A 328 -14.99 26.00 -39.05
CA GLU A 328 -16.07 26.71 -38.36
C GLU A 328 -17.25 25.76 -38.20
N VAL A 329 -17.46 25.29 -36.96
CA VAL A 329 -18.65 24.52 -36.61
C VAL A 329 -19.78 25.52 -36.36
N ASP A 330 -20.81 25.51 -37.22
CA ASP A 330 -21.99 26.37 -37.10
C ASP A 330 -22.58 26.31 -35.67
N VAL A 331 -22.84 27.49 -35.09
CA VAL A 331 -23.42 27.70 -33.74
C VAL A 331 -24.94 27.61 -33.79
#